data_AF-A0A2P8D7H0-F1
#
_entry.id   AF-A0A2P8D7H0-F1
#
_cell.length_a   1.000
_cell.length_b   1.000
_cell.length_c   1.000
_cell.angle_alpha   90.00
_cell.angle_beta   90.00
_cell.angle_gamma   90.00
#
_symmetry.space_group_name_H-M   'P 1'
#
loop_
_entity.id
_entity.type
_entity.pdbx_description
1 polymer ?
#
loop_
_entity_poly.entity_id
_entity_poly.type
_entity_poly.pdbx_seq_one_letter_code
_entity_poly.pdbx_strand_id
1 'polypeptide(L)'
;MHSFIFTPGTQSNQTKPTKTKRMNMKKMSLKKMVAVVALALSGACGALYAQGNYADVIFQGGSVIPMSNTDGARIMLADLAVRGDRIVYIGTDRKRLDLLKGPQTRTINCKDKTLMPGFIDAHAHIGLYAATRLMADLSGPPYGVDTSIAVLSNIMNRFRKDNYGNTPPAVLIGNNYDDAYLANNKQPTKEDLDGISKDFPVYVIHVSGHMGVANTAMLRLLGFNNSTPADVIEGGTVVKNADGTINGLLLENAHLLASDKAIGLLEQSMGKDALNKKMMQYLLEGEKLWFKNGITTICEGRTFPPLYDLIRTADSLKKLKADYILLPDFDAYYQVKNNVVNNNLGQFKALYNNYGNRRYKVGAVKLSFDGSPQGRDACLSYLYKNPPIGQDPATYKGRLEYQPAVAKRNVQAALAAGLPVHIHCNGDSAIGEALSIFKELKANNQLPQTATKNVIVHNQLLRQDQIAAYIDLKDQVMPSFFPIHTYIWGNWYLSTVLPRERALYICPLKDVYDKGIPFTLHTDSPITPPDLLMAVYSANTRKMYRPYGDMTVLDSSSNSQRISLYAAFKGITSEAAKQWGEYDRKGWLIEGHQADIVVLSTNPLDRRVPTKDVKVEFTFKNGEQVYPDL
;
A
#
# COMPACT_ATOMS: atom_id res chain seq x y z
N MET A 1 -27.29 49.30 26.59
CA MET A 1 -27.42 50.54 27.39
C MET A 1 -26.17 51.39 27.18
N HIS A 2 -26.32 52.70 27.33
CA HIS A 2 -25.62 53.82 26.71
C HIS A 2 -24.08 53.93 26.77
N SER A 3 -23.60 54.57 25.70
CA SER A 3 -22.35 55.29 25.42
C SER A 3 -21.90 56.26 26.51
N PHE A 4 -20.59 56.56 26.59
CA PHE A 4 -20.09 57.94 26.74
C PHE A 4 -18.62 58.07 26.26
N ILE A 5 -18.38 59.18 25.58
CA ILE A 5 -17.14 59.67 24.94
C ILE A 5 -16.37 60.54 25.95
N PHE A 6 -15.03 60.59 25.92
CA PHE A 6 -14.25 61.83 26.16
C PHE A 6 -12.77 61.68 25.75
N THR A 7 -12.32 62.56 24.85
CA THR A 7 -10.93 63.03 24.67
C THR A 7 -10.74 64.35 25.43
N PRO A 8 -9.51 64.74 25.83
CA PRO A 8 -8.88 65.88 25.14
C PRO A 8 -7.32 65.93 25.10
N GLY A 9 -6.80 66.41 23.98
CA GLY A 9 -5.93 67.59 23.81
C GLY A 9 -4.65 67.86 24.66
N THR A 10 -3.52 67.80 23.96
CA THR A 10 -2.38 68.78 23.89
C THR A 10 -1.58 69.20 25.14
N GLN A 11 -0.26 68.96 25.15
CA GLN A 11 0.77 69.97 24.80
C GLN A 11 2.21 69.40 24.89
N SER A 12 3.10 70.13 24.23
CA SER A 12 4.49 69.89 23.87
C SER A 12 5.50 69.72 25.00
N ASN A 13 6.59 69.00 24.73
CA ASN A 13 7.92 69.47 25.14
C ASN A 13 9.01 69.10 24.12
N GLN A 14 9.69 70.14 23.65
CA GLN A 14 10.84 70.07 22.75
C GLN A 14 12.12 69.77 23.52
N THR A 15 12.99 68.92 22.97
CA THR A 15 14.43 68.94 23.25
C THR A 15 15.22 68.99 21.93
N LYS A 16 16.27 69.83 21.93
CA LYS A 16 17.07 70.29 20.79
C LYS A 16 18.32 69.40 20.54
N PRO A 17 19.11 69.62 19.46
CA PRO A 17 19.59 68.57 18.56
C PRO A 17 21.07 68.19 18.74
N THR A 18 21.50 67.09 18.11
CA THR A 18 22.91 66.84 17.78
C THR A 18 23.11 66.44 16.31
N LYS A 19 24.25 66.91 15.79
CA LYS A 19 24.64 67.06 14.39
C LYS A 19 25.02 65.73 13.72
N THR A 20 24.46 65.41 12.56
CA THR A 20 24.97 64.37 11.66
C THR A 20 25.98 64.96 10.66
N LYS A 21 27.19 64.40 10.67
CA LYS A 21 28.23 64.65 9.66
C LYS A 21 27.69 64.27 8.27
N ARG A 22 27.64 65.23 7.35
CA ARG A 22 27.43 64.98 5.91
C ARG A 22 28.66 64.25 5.35
N MET A 23 28.51 62.97 5.04
CA MET A 23 29.40 62.28 4.11
C MET A 23 29.14 62.83 2.70
N ASN A 24 30.19 63.34 2.06
CA ASN A 24 30.16 63.87 0.70
C ASN A 24 30.03 62.69 -0.29
N MET A 25 28.81 62.26 -0.59
CA MET A 25 28.56 61.38 -1.74
C MET A 25 28.72 62.22 -3.01
N LYS A 26 29.80 61.98 -3.78
CA LYS A 26 29.91 62.46 -5.15
C LYS A 26 28.63 62.05 -5.89
N LYS A 27 27.85 63.02 -6.38
CA LYS A 27 26.63 62.78 -7.18
C LYS A 27 27.00 61.91 -8.37
N MET A 28 26.65 60.64 -8.30
CA MET A 28 26.77 59.72 -9.43
C MET A 28 25.77 60.19 -10.49
N SER A 29 26.23 60.50 -11.70
CA SER A 29 25.33 61.04 -12.73
C SER A 29 24.21 60.03 -13.02
N LEU A 30 23.02 60.52 -13.37
CA LEU A 30 21.85 59.70 -13.68
C LEU A 30 22.17 58.59 -14.71
N LYS A 31 23.07 58.88 -15.66
CA LYS A 31 23.59 57.89 -16.64
C LYS A 31 24.35 56.73 -15.99
N LYS A 32 25.17 56.97 -14.97
CA LYS A 32 25.89 55.92 -14.23
C LYS A 32 24.96 55.09 -13.34
N MET A 33 23.93 55.71 -12.75
CA MET A 33 22.94 55.01 -11.93
C MET A 33 22.04 54.10 -12.79
N VAL A 34 21.62 54.57 -13.97
CA VAL A 34 20.92 53.75 -14.97
C VAL A 34 21.80 52.61 -15.47
N ALA A 35 23.09 52.84 -15.73
CA ALA A 35 24.02 51.79 -16.16
C ALA A 35 24.22 50.71 -15.08
N VAL A 36 24.36 51.08 -13.80
CA VAL A 36 24.51 50.12 -12.68
C VAL A 36 23.22 49.32 -12.47
N VAL A 37 22.05 49.95 -12.56
CA VAL A 37 20.75 49.26 -12.46
C VAL A 37 20.53 48.33 -13.67
N ALA A 38 20.91 48.74 -14.88
CA ALA A 38 20.85 47.89 -16.07
C ALA A 38 21.85 46.71 -16.01
N LEU A 39 23.04 46.90 -15.45
CA LEU A 39 24.02 45.83 -15.18
C LEU A 39 23.53 44.87 -14.08
N ALA A 40 22.86 45.37 -13.03
CA ALA A 40 22.27 44.54 -11.99
C ALA A 40 21.05 43.76 -12.49
N LEU A 41 20.19 44.38 -13.33
CA LEU A 41 19.03 43.72 -13.96
C LEU A 41 19.44 42.72 -15.04
N SER A 42 20.49 42.99 -15.82
CA SER A 42 21.04 42.02 -16.78
C SER A 42 21.79 40.88 -16.10
N GLY A 43 22.48 41.12 -14.99
CA GLY A 43 23.06 40.08 -14.15
C GLY A 43 21.99 39.20 -13.48
N ALA A 44 20.91 39.79 -12.98
CA ALA A 44 19.78 39.08 -12.40
C ALA A 44 18.97 38.29 -13.46
N CYS A 45 18.68 38.89 -14.62
CA CYS A 45 18.07 38.18 -15.75
C CYS A 45 18.99 37.09 -16.31
N GLY A 46 20.29 37.31 -16.39
CA GLY A 46 21.27 36.30 -16.83
C GLY A 46 21.39 35.14 -15.85
N ALA A 47 21.33 35.39 -14.55
CA ALA A 47 21.29 34.35 -13.52
C ALA A 47 19.97 33.55 -13.54
N LEU A 48 18.83 34.22 -13.78
CA LEU A 48 17.52 33.58 -13.94
C LEU A 48 17.39 32.78 -15.25
N TYR A 49 17.96 33.29 -16.36
CA TYR A 49 18.05 32.56 -17.64
C TYR A 49 19.02 31.38 -17.56
N ALA A 50 20.13 31.51 -16.81
CA ALA A 50 21.07 30.41 -16.59
C ALA A 50 20.49 29.32 -15.67
N GLN A 51 19.67 29.68 -14.67
CA GLN A 51 18.98 28.72 -13.81
C GLN A 51 17.98 27.81 -14.57
N GLY A 52 17.40 28.29 -15.68
CA GLY A 52 16.45 27.49 -16.47
C GLY A 52 17.07 26.36 -17.31
N ASN A 53 18.39 26.34 -17.50
CA ASN A 53 19.06 25.44 -18.45
C ASN A 53 19.82 24.26 -17.80
N TYR A 54 20.12 24.32 -16.51
CA TYR A 54 20.90 23.29 -15.83
C TYR A 54 20.03 22.23 -15.16
N ALA A 55 20.57 21.03 -15.00
CA ALA A 55 19.98 19.98 -14.19
C ALA A 55 20.11 20.31 -12.71
N ASP A 56 19.10 19.97 -11.91
CA ASP A 56 19.16 20.04 -10.45
C ASP A 56 20.02 18.89 -9.90
N VAL A 57 19.87 17.70 -10.48
CA VAL A 57 20.60 16.49 -10.09
C VAL A 57 21.13 15.76 -11.31
N ILE A 58 22.39 15.32 -11.24
CA ILE A 58 23.00 14.41 -12.22
C ILE A 58 23.49 13.16 -11.50
N PHE A 59 23.02 12.00 -11.96
CA PHE A 59 23.51 10.68 -11.57
C PHE A 59 24.59 10.24 -12.56
N GLN A 60 25.80 9.93 -12.07
CA GLN A 60 26.96 9.65 -12.93
C GLN A 60 27.51 8.23 -12.77
N GLY A 61 27.78 7.56 -13.89
CA GLY A 61 28.57 6.33 -13.97
C GLY A 61 27.87 5.05 -13.50
N GLY A 62 26.54 5.03 -13.46
CA GLY A 62 25.75 3.88 -13.00
C GLY A 62 25.18 3.02 -14.13
N SER A 63 24.74 1.82 -13.77
CA SER A 63 23.86 1.04 -14.65
C SER A 63 22.45 1.62 -14.61
N VAL A 64 21.78 1.73 -15.75
CA VAL A 64 20.40 2.16 -15.88
C VAL A 64 19.61 0.99 -16.44
N ILE A 65 18.53 0.60 -15.77
CA ILE A 65 17.57 -0.36 -16.29
C ILE A 65 16.27 0.39 -16.56
N PRO A 66 15.99 0.76 -17.82
CA PRO A 66 14.87 1.66 -18.13
C PRO A 66 13.50 1.09 -17.79
N MET A 67 13.31 -0.24 -17.87
CA MET A 67 12.01 -0.94 -17.74
C MET A 67 10.99 -0.63 -18.85
N SER A 68 11.47 -0.37 -20.07
CA SER A 68 10.60 -0.19 -21.24
C SER A 68 9.97 -1.51 -21.71
N ASN A 69 8.89 -1.40 -22.50
CA ASN A 69 8.28 -2.56 -23.16
C ASN A 69 8.98 -2.96 -24.46
N THR A 70 9.90 -2.15 -24.97
CA THR A 70 10.50 -2.31 -26.31
C THR A 70 11.95 -2.74 -26.27
N ASP A 71 12.67 -2.52 -25.16
CA ASP A 71 14.12 -2.77 -25.09
C ASP A 71 14.50 -4.13 -24.48
N GLY A 72 13.52 -4.91 -23.99
CA GLY A 72 13.80 -6.14 -23.25
C GLY A 72 14.65 -5.91 -22.00
N ALA A 73 15.39 -6.93 -21.52
CA ALA A 73 16.23 -6.85 -20.32
C ALA A 73 17.53 -6.04 -20.51
N ARG A 74 17.44 -4.88 -21.18
CA ARG A 74 18.57 -4.00 -21.49
C ARG A 74 19.07 -3.30 -20.23
N ILE A 75 20.38 -3.39 -20.01
CA ILE A 75 21.11 -2.63 -19.01
C ILE A 75 22.06 -1.69 -19.75
N MET A 76 22.04 -0.40 -19.41
CA MET A 76 22.87 0.62 -20.04
C MET A 76 23.82 1.21 -19.01
N LEU A 77 25.10 1.31 -19.31
CA LEU A 77 25.97 2.22 -18.57
C LEU A 77 25.65 3.64 -19.05
N ALA A 78 25.11 4.50 -18.19
CA ALA A 78 24.67 5.83 -18.59
C ALA A 78 24.69 6.81 -17.42
N ASP A 79 24.79 8.09 -17.77
CA ASP A 79 24.51 9.22 -16.90
C ASP A 79 23.05 9.63 -17.08
N LEU A 80 22.41 10.09 -16.01
CA LEU A 80 21.02 10.57 -16.01
C LEU A 80 20.96 11.97 -15.39
N ALA A 81 20.29 12.92 -16.05
CA ALA A 81 20.10 14.27 -15.53
C ALA A 81 18.62 14.58 -15.31
N VAL A 82 18.32 15.24 -14.20
CA VAL A 82 16.98 15.65 -13.77
C VAL A 82 16.93 17.18 -13.63
N ARG A 83 15.85 17.79 -14.11
CA ARG A 83 15.53 19.21 -13.92
C ARG A 83 14.05 19.34 -13.55
N GLY A 84 13.76 20.01 -12.45
CA GLY A 84 12.47 20.03 -11.81
C GLY A 84 11.97 18.60 -11.58
N ASP A 85 10.76 18.32 -12.05
CA ASP A 85 10.14 17.01 -11.95
C ASP A 85 10.43 16.07 -13.13
N ARG A 86 11.32 16.43 -14.07
CA ARG A 86 11.56 15.68 -15.32
C ARG A 86 12.98 15.17 -15.50
N ILE A 87 13.07 14.00 -16.10
CA ILE A 87 14.31 13.49 -16.69
C ILE A 87 14.57 14.28 -17.98
N VAL A 88 15.75 14.89 -18.10
CA VAL A 88 16.11 15.71 -19.27
C VAL A 88 17.26 15.12 -20.10
N TYR A 89 17.90 14.07 -19.59
CA TYR A 89 18.95 13.36 -20.29
C TYR A 89 19.14 11.94 -19.75
N ILE A 90 19.34 10.97 -20.66
CA ILE A 90 19.87 9.64 -20.36
C ILE A 90 20.86 9.25 -21.47
N GLY A 91 22.12 9.01 -21.15
CA GLY A 91 23.10 8.57 -22.15
C GLY A 91 24.55 8.59 -21.69
N THR A 92 25.47 8.40 -22.64
CA THR A 92 26.94 8.34 -22.40
C THR A 92 27.70 9.53 -23.00
N ASP A 93 27.01 10.46 -23.66
CA ASP A 93 27.61 11.66 -24.25
C ASP A 93 27.97 12.68 -23.16
N ARG A 94 29.26 12.67 -22.79
CA ARG A 94 29.77 13.55 -21.75
C ARG A 94 29.65 15.03 -22.11
N LYS A 95 29.75 15.40 -23.39
CA LYS A 95 29.63 16.81 -23.79
C LYS A 95 28.21 17.31 -23.55
N ARG A 96 27.19 16.51 -23.92
CA ARG A 96 25.79 16.84 -23.64
C ARG A 96 25.53 16.94 -22.14
N LEU A 97 26.12 16.06 -21.34
CA LEU A 97 25.98 16.12 -19.89
C LEU A 97 26.65 17.36 -19.27
N ASP A 98 27.86 17.72 -19.72
CA ASP A 98 28.60 18.87 -19.19
C ASP A 98 27.84 20.19 -19.48
N LEU A 99 27.09 20.27 -20.59
CA LEU A 99 26.20 21.41 -20.88
C LEU A 99 25.01 21.52 -19.92
N LEU A 100 24.58 20.41 -19.32
CA LEU A 100 23.50 20.37 -18.33
C LEU A 100 24.00 20.63 -16.90
N LYS A 101 25.32 20.68 -16.68
CA LYS A 101 25.90 20.87 -15.35
C LYS A 101 26.11 22.35 -15.06
N GLY A 102 25.37 22.86 -14.08
CA GLY A 102 25.50 24.23 -13.56
C GLY A 102 26.14 24.31 -12.18
N PRO A 103 26.36 25.53 -11.66
CA PRO A 103 26.97 25.76 -10.35
C PRO A 103 26.19 25.17 -9.16
N GLN A 104 24.86 25.01 -9.30
CA GLN A 104 23.98 24.44 -8.27
C GLN A 104 23.64 22.97 -8.50
N THR A 105 24.10 22.38 -9.61
CA THR A 105 23.79 20.98 -9.95
C THR A 105 24.44 20.03 -8.97
N ARG A 106 23.63 19.26 -8.26
CA ARG A 106 24.11 18.19 -7.39
C ARG A 106 24.52 16.98 -8.25
N THR A 107 25.75 16.51 -8.07
CA THR A 107 26.23 15.29 -8.74
C THR A 107 26.24 14.13 -7.76
N ILE A 108 25.64 13.00 -8.14
CA ILE A 108 25.60 11.76 -7.37
C ILE A 108 26.41 10.70 -8.11
N ASN A 109 27.43 10.15 -7.44
CA ASN A 109 28.23 9.08 -8.00
C ASN A 109 27.47 7.74 -7.89
N CYS A 110 27.07 7.22 -9.04
CA CYS A 110 26.34 5.97 -9.19
C CYS A 110 27.23 4.83 -9.71
N LYS A 111 28.56 4.98 -9.67
CA LYS A 111 29.48 3.87 -9.95
C LYS A 111 29.10 2.67 -9.09
N ASP A 112 28.99 1.51 -9.75
CA ASP A 112 28.59 0.22 -9.19
C ASP A 112 27.14 0.14 -8.64
N LYS A 113 26.33 1.19 -8.86
CA LYS A 113 24.90 1.25 -8.51
C LYS A 113 24.02 1.10 -9.75
N THR A 114 22.75 0.82 -9.51
CA THR A 114 21.75 0.69 -10.57
C THR A 114 20.59 1.64 -10.39
N LEU A 115 20.28 2.42 -11.42
CA LEU A 115 19.10 3.28 -11.49
C LEU A 115 17.94 2.52 -12.14
N MET A 116 16.77 2.65 -11.53
CA MET A 116 15.50 2.15 -12.04
C MET A 116 14.40 3.20 -11.84
N PRO A 117 13.25 3.08 -12.53
CA PRO A 117 12.07 3.87 -12.18
C PRO A 117 11.69 3.63 -10.72
N GLY A 118 11.20 4.67 -10.05
CA GLY A 118 10.57 4.54 -8.74
C GLY A 118 9.51 3.43 -8.76
N PHE A 119 9.52 2.58 -7.75
CA PHE A 119 8.60 1.45 -7.70
C PHE A 119 7.18 1.93 -7.42
N ILE A 120 6.22 1.14 -7.90
CA ILE A 120 4.79 1.37 -7.74
C ILE A 120 4.20 0.12 -7.10
N ASP A 121 3.69 0.27 -5.89
CA ASP A 121 2.92 -0.81 -5.26
C ASP A 121 1.51 -0.82 -5.85
N ALA A 122 1.22 -1.83 -6.66
CA ALA A 122 -0.03 -1.91 -7.41
C ALA A 122 -1.26 -2.18 -6.53
N HIS A 123 -1.07 -2.65 -5.29
CA HIS A 123 -2.12 -2.81 -4.29
C HIS A 123 -1.55 -2.87 -2.87
N ALA A 124 -1.90 -1.89 -2.05
CA ALA A 124 -1.50 -1.78 -0.65
C ALA A 124 -2.53 -0.92 0.10
N HIS A 125 -2.35 -0.76 1.41
CA HIS A 125 -3.27 -0.09 2.33
C HIS A 125 -2.51 0.77 3.34
N ILE A 126 -1.96 1.90 2.90
CA ILE A 126 -1.18 2.78 3.80
C ILE A 126 -2.02 3.34 4.96
N GLY A 127 -3.32 3.58 4.75
CA GLY A 127 -4.25 4.00 5.80
C GLY A 127 -4.46 2.90 6.84
N LEU A 128 -4.60 1.64 6.41
CA LEU A 128 -4.62 0.49 7.32
C LEU A 128 -3.28 0.33 8.04
N TYR A 129 -2.15 0.48 7.35
CA TYR A 129 -0.83 0.50 7.97
C TYR A 129 -0.78 1.53 9.11
N ALA A 130 -1.26 2.76 8.88
CA ALA A 130 -1.31 3.78 9.92
C ALA A 130 -2.21 3.37 11.11
N ALA A 131 -3.36 2.74 10.84
CA ALA A 131 -4.26 2.26 11.90
C ALA A 131 -3.63 1.14 12.74
N THR A 132 -2.93 0.19 12.11
CA THR A 132 -2.27 -0.91 12.84
C THR A 132 -1.18 -0.44 13.81
N ARG A 133 -0.62 0.77 13.62
CA ARG A 133 0.35 1.37 14.58
C ARG A 133 -0.27 1.81 15.90
N LEU A 134 -1.60 1.81 16.01
CA LEU A 134 -2.32 1.98 17.27
C LEU A 134 -2.43 0.68 18.09
N MET A 135 -1.96 -0.44 17.53
CA MET A 135 -2.09 -1.79 18.09
C MET A 135 -0.70 -2.41 18.30
N ALA A 136 -0.62 -3.42 19.16
CA ALA A 136 0.59 -4.22 19.29
C ALA A 136 0.79 -5.08 18.03
N ASP A 137 2.00 -5.07 17.47
CA ASP A 137 2.35 -5.88 16.30
C ASP A 137 2.73 -7.30 16.72
N LEU A 138 1.83 -8.26 16.44
CA LEU A 138 1.96 -9.68 16.75
C LEU A 138 2.40 -10.49 15.54
N SER A 139 3.03 -9.86 14.54
CA SER A 139 3.49 -10.56 13.35
C SER A 139 4.50 -11.67 13.72
N GLY A 140 4.33 -12.82 13.08
CA GLY A 140 5.31 -13.91 13.15
C GLY A 140 6.54 -13.67 12.26
N PRO A 141 7.56 -14.54 12.36
CA PRO A 141 8.70 -14.50 11.46
C PRO A 141 8.28 -14.67 9.99
N PRO A 142 9.00 -14.06 9.02
CA PRO A 142 10.28 -13.38 9.19
C PRO A 142 10.19 -11.89 9.54
N TYR A 143 8.99 -11.32 9.67
CA TYR A 143 8.82 -9.87 9.83
C TYR A 143 8.56 -9.41 11.26
N GLY A 144 8.07 -10.31 12.10
CA GLY A 144 8.09 -10.14 13.55
C GLY A 144 8.71 -11.33 14.24
N VAL A 145 8.40 -11.47 15.52
CA VAL A 145 9.03 -12.46 16.41
C VAL A 145 8.01 -13.35 17.10
N ASP A 146 6.71 -13.18 16.83
CA ASP A 146 5.69 -13.95 17.51
C ASP A 146 5.65 -15.40 17.01
N THR A 147 6.04 -16.32 17.89
CA THR A 147 6.07 -17.76 17.61
C THR A 147 5.36 -18.56 18.69
N SER A 148 4.80 -17.91 19.71
CA SER A 148 4.15 -18.60 20.83
C SER A 148 3.29 -17.65 21.65
N ILE A 149 2.30 -18.20 22.34
CA ILE A 149 1.45 -17.45 23.27
C ILE A 149 2.26 -16.65 24.30
N ALA A 150 3.36 -17.19 24.80
CA ALA A 150 4.21 -16.47 25.75
C ALA A 150 4.88 -15.23 25.13
N VAL A 151 5.31 -15.32 23.87
CA VAL A 151 5.89 -14.20 23.14
C VAL A 151 4.82 -13.15 22.84
N LEU A 152 3.65 -13.57 22.35
CA LEU A 152 2.47 -12.73 22.17
C LEU A 152 2.15 -11.93 23.44
N SER A 153 2.01 -12.59 24.58
CA SER A 153 1.72 -11.93 25.87
C SER A 153 2.82 -10.92 26.26
N ASN A 154 4.09 -11.23 25.99
CA ASN A 154 5.21 -10.31 26.25
C ASN A 154 5.15 -9.07 25.34
N ILE A 155 4.84 -9.23 24.05
CA ILE A 155 4.67 -8.12 23.12
C ILE A 155 3.51 -7.22 23.58
N MET A 156 2.37 -7.81 23.92
CA MET A 156 1.19 -7.08 24.41
C MET A 156 1.50 -6.31 25.69
N ASN A 157 2.20 -6.93 26.66
CA ASN A 157 2.58 -6.28 27.91
C ASN A 157 3.57 -5.13 27.70
N ARG A 158 4.55 -5.29 26.79
CA ARG A 158 5.47 -4.22 26.42
C ARG A 158 4.74 -3.07 25.75
N PHE A 159 3.89 -3.35 24.77
CA PHE A 159 3.09 -2.34 24.09
C PHE A 159 2.21 -1.56 25.08
N ARG A 160 1.57 -2.27 26.03
CA ARG A 160 0.79 -1.65 27.11
C ARG A 160 1.65 -0.68 27.92
N LYS A 161 2.82 -1.11 28.38
CA LYS A 161 3.74 -0.29 29.18
C LYS A 161 4.19 0.95 28.40
N ASP A 162 4.57 0.79 27.13
CA ASP A 162 5.11 1.87 26.30
C ASP A 162 4.07 2.93 25.94
N ASN A 163 2.78 2.55 25.84
CA ASN A 163 1.70 3.46 25.41
C ASN A 163 0.79 3.96 26.54
N TYR A 164 0.66 3.21 27.63
CA TYR A 164 -0.30 3.49 28.71
C TYR A 164 0.35 3.55 30.10
N GLY A 165 1.62 3.16 30.23
CA GLY A 165 2.31 3.12 31.52
C GLY A 165 1.60 2.20 32.52
N ASN A 166 1.28 2.75 33.70
CA ASN A 166 0.54 2.02 34.76
C ASN A 166 -0.98 2.20 34.67
N THR A 167 -1.48 3.05 33.77
CA THR A 167 -2.91 3.31 33.61
C THR A 167 -3.55 2.18 32.81
N PRO A 168 -4.61 1.52 33.31
CA PRO A 168 -5.35 0.53 32.54
C PRO A 168 -5.93 1.17 31.26
N PRO A 169 -5.67 0.62 30.06
CA PRO A 169 -6.30 1.12 28.85
C PRO A 169 -7.80 0.76 28.83
N ALA A 170 -8.60 1.52 28.10
CA ALA A 170 -10.02 1.16 27.86
C ALA A 170 -10.15 -0.18 27.13
N VAL A 171 -9.17 -0.50 26.29
CA VAL A 171 -8.97 -1.78 25.61
C VAL A 171 -7.51 -1.89 25.16
N LEU A 172 -6.95 -3.09 25.21
CA LEU A 172 -5.63 -3.39 24.63
C LEU A 172 -5.80 -4.27 23.39
N ILE A 173 -5.33 -3.78 22.24
CA ILE A 173 -5.49 -4.46 20.95
C ILE A 173 -4.13 -4.91 20.42
N GLY A 174 -4.04 -6.16 20.00
CA GLY A 174 -2.94 -6.70 19.21
C GLY A 174 -3.43 -7.10 17.81
N ASN A 175 -2.54 -7.04 16.82
CA ASN A 175 -2.87 -7.33 15.43
C ASN A 175 -1.79 -8.19 14.78
N ASN A 176 -2.14 -8.97 13.76
CA ASN A 176 -1.27 -9.84 12.96
C ASN A 176 -0.77 -11.14 13.63
N TYR A 177 -1.41 -11.65 14.69
CA TYR A 177 -1.05 -13.00 15.14
C TYR A 177 -1.42 -14.02 14.05
N ASP A 178 -0.63 -15.08 13.88
CA ASP A 178 -0.80 -16.07 12.81
C ASP A 178 -0.55 -17.48 13.35
N ASP A 179 -1.59 -18.32 13.34
CA ASP A 179 -1.47 -19.70 13.82
C ASP A 179 -0.55 -20.55 12.94
N ALA A 180 -0.26 -20.15 11.70
CA ALA A 180 0.76 -20.80 10.89
C ALA A 180 2.18 -20.70 11.49
N TYR A 181 2.42 -19.75 12.40
CA TYR A 181 3.71 -19.52 13.05
C TYR A 181 3.71 -19.75 14.56
N LEU A 182 2.53 -19.85 15.20
CA LEU A 182 2.44 -20.21 16.61
C LEU A 182 2.80 -21.69 16.83
N ALA A 183 3.51 -21.97 17.91
CA ALA A 183 3.90 -23.33 18.28
C ALA A 183 2.68 -24.29 18.28
N ASN A 184 2.83 -25.42 17.59
CA ASN A 184 1.79 -26.44 17.38
C ASN A 184 0.52 -25.96 16.65
N ASN A 185 0.61 -24.86 15.91
CA ASN A 185 -0.51 -24.21 15.23
C ASN A 185 -1.68 -23.90 16.18
N LYS A 186 -1.37 -23.60 17.44
CA LYS A 186 -2.37 -23.39 18.49
C LYS A 186 -2.90 -21.96 18.41
N GLN A 187 -4.23 -21.84 18.31
CA GLN A 187 -4.95 -20.58 18.48
C GLN A 187 -4.83 -20.06 19.92
N PRO A 188 -4.65 -18.74 20.16
CA PRO A 188 -4.78 -18.16 21.49
C PRO A 188 -6.18 -18.41 22.08
N THR A 189 -6.26 -18.44 23.40
CA THR A 189 -7.53 -18.62 24.15
C THR A 189 -7.80 -17.42 25.06
N LYS A 190 -9.03 -17.30 25.56
CA LYS A 190 -9.37 -16.28 26.55
C LYS A 190 -8.54 -16.42 27.82
N GLU A 191 -8.17 -17.63 28.23
CA GLU A 191 -7.30 -17.89 29.38
C GLU A 191 -5.89 -17.33 29.15
N ASP A 192 -5.35 -17.50 27.93
CA ASP A 192 -4.05 -16.96 27.55
C ASP A 192 -4.06 -15.42 27.65
N LEU A 193 -5.13 -14.77 27.20
CA LEU A 193 -5.28 -13.32 27.26
C LEU A 193 -5.68 -12.79 28.65
N ASP A 194 -6.38 -13.58 29.45
CA ASP A 194 -6.64 -13.30 30.87
C ASP A 194 -5.33 -13.26 31.69
N GLY A 195 -4.28 -13.93 31.21
CA GLY A 195 -2.93 -13.82 31.76
C GLY A 195 -2.29 -12.43 31.56
N ILE A 196 -2.75 -11.64 30.58
CA ILE A 196 -2.36 -10.24 30.40
C ILE A 196 -3.18 -9.34 31.35
N SER A 197 -4.50 -9.56 31.39
CA SER A 197 -5.42 -8.82 32.25
C SER A 197 -6.78 -9.49 32.32
N LYS A 198 -7.38 -9.49 33.52
CA LYS A 198 -8.80 -9.84 33.75
C LYS A 198 -9.69 -8.62 34.00
N ASP A 199 -9.09 -7.45 34.19
CA ASP A 199 -9.78 -6.24 34.64
C ASP A 199 -10.23 -5.36 33.47
N PHE A 200 -9.39 -5.26 32.44
CA PHE A 200 -9.68 -4.52 31.20
C PHE A 200 -9.73 -5.42 29.96
N PRO A 201 -10.48 -5.03 28.92
CA PRO A 201 -10.61 -5.78 27.67
C PRO A 201 -9.27 -5.95 26.95
N VAL A 202 -8.99 -7.18 26.51
CA VAL A 202 -7.87 -7.51 25.62
C VAL A 202 -8.43 -8.23 24.39
N TYR A 203 -8.01 -7.78 23.21
CA TYR A 203 -8.42 -8.37 21.94
C TYR A 203 -7.22 -8.52 21.02
N VAL A 204 -7.06 -9.69 20.40
CA VAL A 204 -6.01 -9.92 19.40
C VAL A 204 -6.63 -10.33 18.07
N ILE A 205 -6.19 -9.69 16.98
CA ILE A 205 -6.72 -9.85 15.63
C ILE A 205 -5.75 -10.72 14.82
N HIS A 206 -6.30 -11.74 14.15
CA HIS A 206 -5.55 -12.66 13.31
C HIS A 206 -5.10 -11.96 12.03
N VAL A 207 -3.96 -12.37 11.44
CA VAL A 207 -3.41 -11.81 10.20
C VAL A 207 -4.38 -11.87 9.01
N SER A 208 -5.36 -12.79 9.03
CA SER A 208 -6.41 -12.82 8.00
C SER A 208 -7.38 -11.64 8.11
N GLY A 209 -7.58 -11.05 9.29
CA GLY A 209 -8.64 -10.07 9.55
C GLY A 209 -10.05 -10.67 9.65
N HIS A 210 -10.19 -12.00 9.61
CA HIS A 210 -11.48 -12.71 9.67
C HIS A 210 -11.74 -13.42 11.01
N MET A 211 -10.78 -13.36 11.95
CA MET A 211 -10.95 -13.93 13.27
C MET A 211 -10.12 -13.19 14.32
N GLY A 212 -10.48 -13.36 15.59
CA GLY A 212 -9.75 -12.77 16.71
C GLY A 212 -10.13 -13.41 18.04
N VAL A 213 -9.28 -13.21 19.05
CA VAL A 213 -9.44 -13.81 20.37
C VAL A 213 -9.68 -12.72 21.41
N ALA A 214 -10.73 -12.89 22.18
CA ALA A 214 -11.14 -12.00 23.26
C ALA A 214 -10.85 -12.61 24.63
N ASN A 215 -10.32 -11.82 25.56
CA ASN A 215 -10.24 -12.22 26.97
C ASN A 215 -11.61 -12.19 27.66
N THR A 216 -11.68 -12.62 28.92
CA THR A 216 -12.94 -12.68 29.68
C THR A 216 -13.58 -11.30 29.84
N ALA A 217 -12.80 -10.23 30.03
CA ALA A 217 -13.33 -8.87 30.15
C ALA A 217 -13.99 -8.39 28.86
N MET A 218 -13.38 -8.67 27.70
CA MET A 218 -13.93 -8.33 26.39
C MET A 218 -15.20 -9.14 26.08
N LEU A 219 -15.20 -10.45 26.36
CA LEU A 219 -16.39 -11.30 26.19
C LEU A 219 -17.59 -10.80 27.02
N ARG A 220 -17.34 -10.33 28.25
CA ARG A 220 -18.39 -9.73 29.10
C ARG A 220 -18.98 -8.46 28.46
N LEU A 221 -18.15 -7.61 27.86
CA LEU A 221 -18.63 -6.41 27.15
C LEU A 221 -19.46 -6.73 25.91
N LEU A 222 -19.20 -7.87 25.28
CA LEU A 222 -19.97 -8.38 24.14
C LEU A 222 -21.24 -9.12 24.57
N GLY A 223 -21.44 -9.36 25.87
CA GLY A 223 -22.56 -10.14 26.39
C GLY A 223 -22.43 -11.65 26.19
N PHE A 224 -21.23 -12.14 25.86
CA PHE A 224 -20.98 -13.56 25.64
C PHE A 224 -20.58 -14.29 26.93
N ASN A 225 -21.15 -15.47 27.15
CA ASN A 225 -20.88 -16.35 28.29
C ASN A 225 -21.04 -17.82 27.88
N ASN A 226 -20.73 -18.79 28.77
CA ASN A 226 -20.76 -20.21 28.41
C ASN A 226 -22.11 -20.73 27.87
N SER A 227 -23.22 -20.07 28.20
CA SER A 227 -24.55 -20.39 27.70
C SER A 227 -24.85 -19.80 26.31
N THR A 228 -24.02 -18.89 25.80
CA THR A 228 -24.16 -18.32 24.44
C THR A 228 -24.03 -19.43 23.39
N PRO A 229 -24.99 -19.60 22.48
CA PRO A 229 -24.87 -20.53 21.35
C PRO A 229 -23.68 -20.18 20.45
N ALA A 230 -23.07 -21.19 19.82
CA ALA A 230 -21.92 -20.97 18.95
C ALA A 230 -22.29 -20.13 17.70
N ASP A 231 -23.53 -20.23 17.25
CA ASP A 231 -24.12 -19.62 16.06
C ASP A 231 -25.01 -18.40 16.38
N VAL A 232 -24.86 -17.81 17.57
CA VAL A 232 -25.68 -16.67 18.02
C VAL A 232 -25.59 -15.46 17.07
N ILE A 233 -24.47 -15.32 16.35
CA ILE A 233 -24.27 -14.29 15.33
C ILE A 233 -24.42 -14.95 13.97
N GLU A 234 -25.40 -14.51 13.19
CA GLU A 234 -25.58 -14.97 11.81
C GLU A 234 -24.29 -14.79 11.01
N GLY A 235 -23.82 -15.87 10.37
CA GLY A 235 -22.58 -15.85 9.60
C GLY A 235 -21.31 -15.67 10.43
N GLY A 236 -21.40 -15.79 11.76
CA GLY A 236 -20.29 -15.75 12.72
C GLY A 236 -20.24 -17.01 13.58
N THR A 237 -19.13 -17.23 14.28
CA THR A 237 -19.02 -18.33 15.25
C THR A 237 -18.33 -17.88 16.53
N VAL A 238 -18.96 -18.15 17.66
CA VAL A 238 -18.38 -18.05 19.00
C VAL A 238 -17.84 -19.44 19.35
N VAL A 239 -16.53 -19.62 19.28
CA VAL A 239 -15.91 -20.94 19.41
C VAL A 239 -15.93 -21.42 20.86
N LYS A 240 -16.24 -22.71 21.02
CA LYS A 240 -16.30 -23.40 22.30
C LYS A 240 -15.21 -24.47 22.41
N ASN A 241 -14.75 -24.70 23.63
CA ASN A 241 -13.95 -25.85 24.00
C ASN A 241 -14.79 -27.14 23.96
N ALA A 242 -14.12 -28.29 24.02
CA ALA A 242 -14.77 -29.60 24.05
C ALA A 242 -15.72 -29.79 25.25
N ASP A 243 -15.47 -29.09 26.36
CA ASP A 243 -16.32 -29.07 27.55
C ASP A 243 -17.53 -28.11 27.46
N GLY A 244 -17.71 -27.43 26.32
CA GLY A 244 -18.78 -26.49 26.07
C GLY A 244 -18.55 -25.07 26.61
N THR A 245 -17.40 -24.79 27.24
CA THR A 245 -17.03 -23.43 27.67
C THR A 245 -16.59 -22.57 26.47
N ILE A 246 -16.84 -21.27 26.49
CA ILE A 246 -16.33 -20.37 25.44
C ILE A 246 -14.80 -20.29 25.55
N ASN A 247 -14.09 -20.41 24.44
CA ASN A 247 -12.62 -20.34 24.43
C ASN A 247 -12.07 -18.95 24.06
N GLY A 248 -12.92 -18.01 23.67
CA GLY A 248 -12.56 -16.63 23.31
C GLY A 248 -12.29 -16.39 21.83
N LEU A 249 -12.13 -17.42 21.01
CA LEU A 249 -11.98 -17.28 19.56
C LEU A 249 -13.33 -16.96 18.92
N LEU A 250 -13.34 -15.89 18.14
CA LEU A 250 -14.50 -15.38 17.41
C LEU A 250 -14.18 -15.40 15.92
N LEU A 251 -15.08 -15.97 15.11
CA LEU A 251 -14.91 -16.11 13.66
C LEU A 251 -15.93 -15.24 12.90
N GLU A 252 -15.51 -14.71 11.76
CA GLU A 252 -16.36 -14.01 10.78
C GLU A 252 -17.16 -12.86 11.41
N ASN A 253 -18.50 -12.85 11.31
CA ASN A 253 -19.31 -11.76 11.84
C ASN A 253 -19.20 -11.61 13.38
N ALA A 254 -18.88 -12.68 14.10
CA ALA A 254 -18.60 -12.58 15.54
C ALA A 254 -17.28 -11.84 15.81
N HIS A 255 -16.29 -12.02 14.94
CA HIS A 255 -15.05 -11.24 14.96
C HIS A 255 -15.31 -9.77 14.61
N LEU A 256 -16.05 -9.49 13.54
CA LEU A 256 -16.36 -8.11 13.13
C LEU A 256 -17.03 -7.32 14.26
N LEU A 257 -18.02 -7.92 14.93
CA LEU A 257 -18.67 -7.31 16.10
C LEU A 257 -17.68 -6.98 17.22
N ALA A 258 -16.75 -7.89 17.51
CA ALA A 258 -15.74 -7.70 18.55
C ALA A 258 -14.68 -6.66 18.18
N SER A 259 -14.20 -6.69 16.94
CA SER A 259 -13.27 -5.71 16.37
C SER A 259 -13.86 -4.31 16.40
N ASP A 260 -15.10 -4.13 15.94
CA ASP A 260 -15.80 -2.84 15.96
C ASP A 260 -15.95 -2.31 17.39
N LYS A 261 -16.29 -3.19 18.34
CA LYS A 261 -16.38 -2.82 19.76
C LYS A 261 -15.03 -2.40 20.32
N ALA A 262 -13.96 -3.15 20.02
CA ALA A 262 -12.61 -2.85 20.49
C ALA A 262 -12.11 -1.53 19.89
N ILE A 263 -12.24 -1.33 18.58
CA ILE A 263 -11.84 -0.08 17.92
C ILE A 263 -12.65 1.09 18.47
N GLY A 264 -13.98 0.96 18.62
CA GLY A 264 -14.81 2.02 19.19
C GLY A 264 -14.40 2.43 20.61
N LEU A 265 -14.01 1.48 21.47
CA LEU A 265 -13.47 1.78 22.81
C LEU A 265 -12.13 2.53 22.73
N LEU A 266 -11.25 2.11 21.82
CA LEU A 266 -9.97 2.76 21.58
C LEU A 266 -10.17 4.22 21.15
N GLU A 267 -11.01 4.44 20.14
CA GLU A 267 -11.34 5.76 19.60
C GLU A 267 -11.97 6.67 20.65
N GLN A 268 -12.94 6.15 21.42
CA GLN A 268 -13.60 6.89 22.49
C GLN A 268 -12.61 7.32 23.57
N SER A 269 -11.68 6.43 23.96
CA SER A 269 -10.71 6.70 25.02
C SER A 269 -9.64 7.73 24.62
N MET A 270 -9.22 7.75 23.36
CA MET A 270 -8.23 8.73 22.86
C MET A 270 -8.85 10.10 22.59
N GLY A 271 -10.12 10.11 22.16
CA GLY A 271 -10.77 11.31 21.63
C GLY A 271 -10.34 11.61 20.18
N LYS A 272 -11.27 12.22 19.43
CA LYS A 272 -11.16 12.41 17.97
C LYS A 272 -9.89 13.17 17.54
N ASP A 273 -9.54 14.25 18.25
CA ASP A 273 -8.40 15.09 17.87
C ASP A 273 -7.06 14.39 18.07
N ALA A 274 -6.90 13.67 19.19
CA ALA A 274 -5.68 12.91 19.47
C ALA A 274 -5.53 11.74 18.49
N LEU A 275 -6.63 11.04 18.19
CA LEU A 275 -6.66 9.98 17.19
C LEU A 275 -6.25 10.49 15.81
N ASN A 276 -6.86 11.58 15.33
CA ASN A 276 -6.52 12.18 14.04
C ASN A 276 -5.04 12.60 13.96
N LYS A 277 -4.49 13.15 15.05
CA LYS A 277 -3.08 13.51 15.13
C LYS A 277 -2.16 12.30 15.03
N LYS A 278 -2.47 11.20 15.75
CA LYS A 278 -1.71 9.94 15.65
C LYS A 278 -1.81 9.32 14.26
N MET A 279 -3.02 9.26 13.68
CA MET A 279 -3.23 8.74 12.33
C MET A 279 -2.45 9.54 11.28
N MET A 280 -2.43 10.87 11.38
CA MET A 280 -1.61 11.73 10.51
C MET A 280 -0.12 11.44 10.66
N GLN A 281 0.35 11.29 11.90
CA GLN A 281 1.75 10.95 12.16
C GLN A 281 2.11 9.60 11.52
N TYR A 282 1.32 8.55 11.76
CA TYR A 282 1.60 7.21 11.25
C TYR A 282 1.45 7.09 9.73
N LEU A 283 0.55 7.87 9.11
CA LEU A 283 0.49 7.99 7.65
C LEU A 283 1.82 8.50 7.08
N LEU A 284 2.39 9.56 7.66
CA LEU A 284 3.63 10.17 7.18
C LEU A 284 4.86 9.32 7.49
N GLU A 285 4.87 8.62 8.63
CA GLU A 285 5.90 7.60 8.93
C GLU A 285 5.80 6.42 7.96
N GLY A 286 4.58 6.02 7.59
CA GLY A 286 4.33 5.05 6.53
C GLY A 286 4.87 5.50 5.18
N GLU A 287 4.61 6.75 4.79
CA GLU A 287 5.14 7.31 3.52
C GLU A 287 6.68 7.22 3.47
N LYS A 288 7.35 7.57 4.57
CA LYS A 288 8.81 7.43 4.69
C LYS A 288 9.28 5.99 4.56
N LEU A 289 8.54 5.04 5.14
CA LEU A 289 8.85 3.62 5.00
C LEU A 289 8.70 3.14 3.55
N TRP A 290 7.69 3.62 2.81
CA TRP A 290 7.54 3.32 1.39
C TRP A 290 8.70 3.88 0.57
N PHE A 291 9.11 5.14 0.83
CA PHE A 291 10.29 5.71 0.18
C PHE A 291 11.57 4.96 0.49
N LYS A 292 11.76 4.51 1.74
CA LYS A 292 12.90 3.65 2.12
C LYS A 292 12.96 2.36 1.29
N ASN A 293 11.82 1.86 0.82
CA ASN A 293 11.73 0.66 -0.03
C ASN A 293 11.62 1.00 -1.52
N GLY A 294 11.94 2.23 -1.94
CA GLY A 294 11.98 2.63 -3.34
C GLY A 294 10.61 2.96 -3.96
N ILE A 295 9.54 3.01 -3.16
CA ILE A 295 8.17 3.17 -3.65
C ILE A 295 7.80 4.65 -3.73
N THR A 296 7.49 5.15 -4.93
CA THR A 296 7.18 6.57 -5.19
C THR A 296 5.70 6.84 -5.48
N THR A 297 4.93 5.78 -5.71
CA THR A 297 3.47 5.83 -5.90
C THR A 297 2.82 4.80 -4.99
N ILE A 298 1.92 5.27 -4.12
CA ILE A 298 1.34 4.52 -3.01
C ILE A 298 -0.13 4.28 -3.28
N CYS A 299 -0.58 3.04 -3.16
CA CYS A 299 -1.99 2.68 -3.23
C CYS A 299 -2.63 2.69 -1.83
N GLU A 300 -3.81 3.29 -1.70
CA GLU A 300 -4.79 2.96 -0.66
C GLU A 300 -5.90 2.15 -1.32
N GLY A 301 -5.72 0.84 -1.30
CA GLY A 301 -6.47 -0.15 -2.06
C GLY A 301 -7.89 -0.37 -1.55
N ARG A 302 -8.27 0.23 -0.43
CA ARG A 302 -9.63 0.24 0.11
C ARG A 302 -9.85 1.48 0.98
N THR A 303 -10.29 2.55 0.34
CA THR A 303 -10.48 3.85 0.98
C THR A 303 -11.89 3.99 1.56
N PHE A 304 -12.00 4.00 2.88
CA PHE A 304 -13.22 4.37 3.62
C PHE A 304 -13.25 5.87 3.95
N PRO A 305 -14.40 6.47 4.33
CA PRO A 305 -14.49 7.91 4.58
C PRO A 305 -13.43 8.49 5.54
N PRO A 306 -13.11 7.87 6.69
CA PRO A 306 -12.06 8.40 7.57
C PRO A 306 -10.67 8.40 6.92
N LEU A 307 -10.35 7.37 6.12
CA LEU A 307 -9.06 7.28 5.42
C LEU A 307 -9.00 8.28 4.25
N TYR A 308 -10.11 8.47 3.54
CA TYR A 308 -10.23 9.51 2.51
C TYR A 308 -9.98 10.90 3.12
N ASP A 309 -10.62 11.21 4.24
CA ASP A 309 -10.43 12.48 4.93
C ASP A 309 -9.01 12.67 5.47
N LEU A 310 -8.39 11.59 5.97
CA LEU A 310 -7.01 11.61 6.44
C LEU A 310 -6.03 12.01 5.32
N ILE A 311 -6.11 11.34 4.16
CA ILE A 311 -5.23 11.59 3.02
C ILE A 311 -5.52 12.97 2.41
N ARG A 312 -6.80 13.33 2.25
CA ARG A 312 -7.22 14.66 1.76
C ARG A 312 -6.70 15.77 2.68
N THR A 313 -6.77 15.58 4.00
CA THR A 313 -6.27 16.56 4.97
C THR A 313 -4.75 16.67 4.89
N ALA A 314 -4.03 15.55 4.80
CA ALA A 314 -2.57 15.55 4.64
C ALA A 314 -2.13 16.29 3.37
N ASP A 315 -2.84 16.10 2.25
CA ASP A 315 -2.61 16.81 1.00
C ASP A 315 -2.90 18.32 1.11
N SER A 316 -4.02 18.69 1.74
CA SER A 316 -4.37 20.12 1.94
C SER A 316 -3.33 20.87 2.78
N LEU A 317 -2.69 20.16 3.72
CA LEU A 317 -1.61 20.66 4.56
C LEU A 317 -0.23 20.56 3.89
N LYS A 318 -0.17 20.12 2.61
CA LYS A 318 1.05 19.92 1.83
C LYS A 318 2.09 19.04 2.51
N LYS A 319 1.62 18.02 3.25
CA LYS A 319 2.47 17.07 3.98
C LYS A 319 2.86 15.85 3.15
N LEU A 320 2.07 15.52 2.13
CA LEU A 320 2.33 14.37 1.26
C LEU A 320 3.41 14.69 0.22
N LYS A 321 4.36 13.77 0.04
CA LYS A 321 5.36 13.85 -1.03
C LYS A 321 5.08 12.83 -2.14
N ALA A 322 4.57 11.65 -1.79
CA ALA A 322 4.30 10.59 -2.76
C ALA A 322 3.07 10.92 -3.61
N ASP A 323 2.88 10.18 -4.70
CA ASP A 323 1.59 10.17 -5.40
C ASP A 323 0.72 9.06 -4.81
N TYR A 324 -0.51 9.37 -4.39
CA TYR A 324 -1.46 8.44 -3.80
C TYR A 324 -2.55 8.05 -4.81
N ILE A 325 -2.85 6.76 -4.87
CA ILE A 325 -3.95 6.19 -5.65
C ILE A 325 -5.00 5.68 -4.68
N LEU A 326 -6.17 6.32 -4.65
CA LEU A 326 -7.27 5.94 -3.77
C LEU A 326 -8.26 5.04 -4.50
N LEU A 327 -8.67 3.97 -3.83
CA LEU A 327 -9.73 3.08 -4.30
C LEU A 327 -10.91 3.14 -3.32
N PRO A 328 -11.91 4.02 -3.55
CA PRO A 328 -13.11 4.06 -2.72
C PRO A 328 -13.74 2.67 -2.57
N ASP A 329 -14.03 2.28 -1.34
CA ASP A 329 -14.71 1.02 -1.05
C ASP A 329 -16.16 1.06 -1.54
N PHE A 330 -16.58 0.06 -2.34
CA PHE A 330 -17.92 0.04 -2.90
C PHE A 330 -18.99 0.03 -1.81
N ASP A 331 -18.88 -0.86 -0.82
CA ASP A 331 -19.93 -1.03 0.21
C ASP A 331 -20.05 0.20 1.13
N ALA A 332 -18.95 0.91 1.38
CA ALA A 332 -18.96 2.15 2.15
C ALA A 332 -19.71 3.29 1.42
N TYR A 333 -19.60 3.36 0.10
CA TYR A 333 -20.13 4.46 -0.72
C TYR A 333 -21.36 4.11 -1.55
N TYR A 334 -21.75 2.83 -1.61
CA TYR A 334 -22.94 2.33 -2.29
C TYR A 334 -23.71 1.41 -1.34
N GLN A 335 -24.70 1.98 -0.65
CA GLN A 335 -25.51 1.25 0.32
C GLN A 335 -26.92 1.03 -0.23
N VAL A 336 -27.42 -0.20 -0.09
CA VAL A 336 -28.83 -0.51 -0.32
C VAL A 336 -29.44 -0.92 1.01
N LYS A 337 -30.27 -0.05 1.59
CA LYS A 337 -30.96 -0.29 2.86
C LYS A 337 -32.46 -0.08 2.66
N ASN A 338 -33.28 -1.06 3.04
CA ASN A 338 -34.74 -1.01 2.90
C ASN A 338 -35.21 -0.59 1.49
N ASN A 339 -34.60 -1.17 0.45
CA ASN A 339 -34.83 -0.83 -0.96
C ASN A 339 -34.48 0.61 -1.38
N VAL A 340 -33.87 1.41 -0.50
CA VAL A 340 -33.32 2.74 -0.83
C VAL A 340 -31.86 2.60 -1.20
N VAL A 341 -31.49 3.09 -2.38
CA VAL A 341 -30.11 3.14 -2.87
C VAL A 341 -29.49 4.48 -2.48
N ASN A 342 -28.47 4.45 -1.64
CA ASN A 342 -27.60 5.58 -1.35
C ASN A 342 -26.28 5.39 -2.10
N ASN A 343 -26.16 6.00 -3.28
CA ASN A 343 -24.99 5.91 -4.13
C ASN A 343 -24.19 7.22 -4.14
N ASN A 344 -23.04 7.20 -3.48
CA ASN A 344 -22.10 8.31 -3.39
C ASN A 344 -20.85 8.11 -4.27
N LEU A 345 -20.82 7.11 -5.17
CA LEU A 345 -19.67 6.87 -6.04
C LEU A 345 -19.41 8.03 -7.00
N GLY A 346 -20.47 8.73 -7.43
CA GLY A 346 -20.37 9.87 -8.35
C GLY A 346 -19.48 11.02 -7.85
N GLN A 347 -19.29 11.16 -6.54
CA GLN A 347 -18.44 12.19 -5.96
C GLN A 347 -16.97 12.06 -6.38
N PHE A 348 -16.54 10.84 -6.76
CA PHE A 348 -15.16 10.54 -7.11
C PHE A 348 -14.83 10.78 -8.59
N LYS A 349 -15.83 11.04 -9.43
CA LYS A 349 -15.65 11.21 -10.88
C LYS A 349 -14.67 12.32 -11.25
N ALA A 350 -14.68 13.44 -10.52
CA ALA A 350 -13.74 14.54 -10.76
C ALA A 350 -12.29 14.24 -10.33
N LEU A 351 -12.10 13.23 -9.49
CA LEU A 351 -10.80 12.76 -9.00
C LEU A 351 -10.26 11.59 -9.82
N TYR A 352 -11.11 10.97 -10.64
CA TYR A 352 -10.76 9.81 -11.44
C TYR A 352 -9.63 10.13 -12.43
N ASN A 353 -8.56 9.36 -12.34
CA ASN A 353 -7.34 9.52 -13.13
C ASN A 353 -6.77 10.95 -13.16
N ASN A 354 -7.05 11.79 -12.14
CA ASN A 354 -6.72 13.22 -12.19
C ASN A 354 -6.23 13.75 -10.84
N TYR A 355 -4.92 14.02 -10.76
CA TYR A 355 -4.31 14.67 -9.60
C TYR A 355 -4.72 16.14 -9.47
N GLY A 356 -4.87 16.88 -10.57
CA GLY A 356 -4.90 18.34 -10.52
C GLY A 356 -3.69 18.89 -9.76
N ASN A 357 -3.92 19.72 -8.75
CA ASN A 357 -2.88 20.27 -7.86
C ASN A 357 -2.67 19.47 -6.56
N ARG A 358 -3.19 18.24 -6.51
CA ARG A 358 -3.13 17.33 -5.35
C ARG A 358 -2.04 16.28 -5.55
N ARG A 359 -1.69 15.61 -4.46
CA ARG A 359 -0.86 14.40 -4.42
C ARG A 359 -1.67 13.11 -4.49
N TYR A 360 -2.99 13.17 -4.62
CA TYR A 360 -3.82 11.98 -4.75
C TYR A 360 -4.79 12.06 -5.94
N LYS A 361 -5.15 10.88 -6.47
CA LYS A 361 -6.22 10.68 -7.45
C LYS A 361 -7.04 9.44 -7.10
N VAL A 362 -8.22 9.29 -7.71
CA VAL A 362 -8.98 8.04 -7.66
C VAL A 362 -8.57 7.17 -8.85
N GLY A 363 -8.19 5.92 -8.55
CA GLY A 363 -7.76 4.94 -9.55
C GLY A 363 -8.92 4.08 -10.07
N ALA A 364 -9.69 3.52 -9.15
CA ALA A 364 -10.81 2.60 -9.40
C ALA A 364 -11.70 2.54 -8.14
N VAL A 365 -12.80 1.81 -8.17
CA VAL A 365 -13.59 1.43 -6.98
C VAL A 365 -13.18 0.02 -6.53
N LYS A 366 -13.00 -0.19 -5.23
CA LYS A 366 -12.66 -1.52 -4.67
C LYS A 366 -13.95 -2.30 -4.37
N LEU A 367 -13.99 -3.55 -4.83
CA LEU A 367 -14.96 -4.58 -4.41
C LEU A 367 -14.23 -5.78 -3.83
N SER A 368 -14.94 -6.59 -3.03
CA SER A 368 -14.41 -7.87 -2.54
C SER A 368 -15.38 -9.01 -2.84
N PHE A 369 -14.90 -10.06 -3.50
CA PHE A 369 -15.74 -11.19 -3.90
C PHE A 369 -15.53 -12.41 -3.00
N ASP A 370 -14.41 -12.52 -2.30
CA ASP A 370 -14.14 -13.58 -1.34
C ASP A 370 -13.11 -13.17 -0.28
N GLY A 371 -12.75 -14.12 0.59
CA GLY A 371 -11.78 -13.96 1.65
C GLY A 371 -10.35 -14.37 1.29
N SER A 372 -9.65 -14.98 2.25
CA SER A 372 -8.24 -15.37 2.14
C SER A 372 -8.02 -16.89 2.05
N PRO A 373 -7.03 -17.40 1.29
CA PRO A 373 -6.75 -18.84 1.34
C PRO A 373 -6.08 -19.26 2.64
N GLN A 374 -5.24 -18.42 3.25
CA GLN A 374 -4.53 -18.75 4.49
C GLN A 374 -5.48 -18.87 5.69
N GLY A 375 -6.54 -18.06 5.73
CA GLY A 375 -7.66 -18.17 6.68
C GLY A 375 -8.71 -19.21 6.28
N ARG A 376 -8.56 -19.82 5.09
CA ARG A 376 -9.44 -20.82 4.48
C ARG A 376 -10.85 -20.30 4.19
N ASP A 377 -10.99 -19.02 3.86
CA ASP A 377 -12.28 -18.35 3.62
C ASP A 377 -12.47 -17.90 2.17
N ALA A 378 -11.41 -17.93 1.34
CA ALA A 378 -11.50 -17.73 -0.11
C ALA A 378 -12.42 -18.76 -0.80
N CYS A 379 -13.12 -18.36 -1.87
CA CYS A 379 -14.13 -19.20 -2.51
C CYS A 379 -13.50 -20.11 -3.59
N LEU A 380 -13.47 -21.40 -3.31
CA LEU A 380 -12.83 -22.42 -4.15
C LEU A 380 -13.87 -23.23 -4.92
N SER A 381 -13.48 -23.82 -6.05
CA SER A 381 -14.32 -24.84 -6.71
C SER A 381 -14.12 -26.25 -6.12
N TYR A 382 -13.10 -26.40 -5.26
CA TYR A 382 -12.68 -27.65 -4.61
C TYR A 382 -12.73 -27.49 -3.09
N LEU A 383 -12.72 -28.62 -2.36
CA LEU A 383 -12.69 -28.63 -0.90
C LEU A 383 -11.34 -28.12 -0.37
N TYR A 384 -11.38 -27.44 0.77
CA TYR A 384 -10.18 -27.19 1.56
C TYR A 384 -9.62 -28.49 2.12
N LYS A 385 -8.29 -28.58 2.26
CA LYS A 385 -7.64 -29.75 2.87
C LYS A 385 -8.03 -29.88 4.35
N ASN A 386 -8.01 -28.77 5.07
CA ASN A 386 -8.56 -28.65 6.42
C ASN A 386 -9.41 -27.37 6.45
N PRO A 387 -10.74 -27.47 6.62
CA PRO A 387 -11.59 -26.28 6.71
C PRO A 387 -11.40 -25.55 8.05
N PRO A 388 -12.00 -24.35 8.23
CA PRO A 388 -12.11 -23.69 9.53
C PRO A 388 -12.85 -24.55 10.56
N ILE A 389 -12.64 -24.24 11.85
CA ILE A 389 -13.37 -24.89 12.95
C ILE A 389 -14.88 -24.65 12.78
N GLY A 390 -15.67 -25.71 12.96
CA GLY A 390 -17.13 -25.67 12.83
C GLY A 390 -17.66 -25.87 11.41
N GLN A 391 -16.79 -26.03 10.41
CA GLN A 391 -17.16 -26.30 9.03
C GLN A 391 -16.96 -27.78 8.69
N ASP A 392 -17.83 -28.33 7.85
CA ASP A 392 -17.77 -29.73 7.41
C ASP A 392 -16.67 -29.96 6.35
N PRO A 393 -15.64 -30.78 6.63
CA PRO A 393 -14.57 -31.08 5.68
C PRO A 393 -15.04 -31.70 4.36
N ALA A 394 -16.20 -32.36 4.35
CA ALA A 394 -16.74 -33.00 3.14
C ALA A 394 -17.40 -32.01 2.18
N THR A 395 -17.74 -30.79 2.63
CA THR A 395 -18.54 -29.84 1.85
C THR A 395 -17.94 -28.44 1.76
N TYR A 396 -17.06 -28.06 2.67
CA TYR A 396 -16.60 -26.67 2.78
C TYR A 396 -15.61 -26.23 1.68
N LYS A 397 -15.96 -25.13 1.00
CA LYS A 397 -15.18 -24.53 -0.11
C LYS A 397 -14.98 -23.01 0.03
N GLY A 398 -15.20 -22.45 1.22
CA GLY A 398 -15.32 -21.01 1.39
C GLY A 398 -16.60 -20.45 0.76
N ARG A 399 -16.70 -19.12 0.67
CA ARG A 399 -17.94 -18.44 0.21
C ARG A 399 -17.63 -17.20 -0.62
N LEU A 400 -18.57 -16.85 -1.51
CA LEU A 400 -18.59 -15.54 -2.12
C LEU A 400 -19.16 -14.52 -1.12
N GLU A 401 -18.61 -13.31 -1.13
CA GLU A 401 -19.13 -12.17 -0.36
C GLU A 401 -20.47 -11.69 -0.91
N TYR A 402 -20.64 -11.76 -2.23
CA TYR A 402 -21.87 -11.39 -2.91
C TYR A 402 -22.48 -12.59 -3.62
N GLN A 403 -23.80 -12.65 -3.65
CA GLN A 403 -24.50 -13.48 -4.62
C GLN A 403 -24.14 -13.03 -6.05
N PRO A 404 -23.97 -13.95 -7.03
CA PRO A 404 -23.51 -13.61 -8.39
C PRO A 404 -24.27 -12.44 -9.05
N ALA A 405 -25.61 -12.43 -8.94
CA ALA A 405 -26.43 -11.35 -9.49
C ALA A 405 -26.13 -9.98 -8.85
N VAL A 406 -25.85 -9.96 -7.54
CA VAL A 406 -25.46 -8.76 -6.80
C VAL A 406 -24.04 -8.34 -7.17
N ALA A 407 -23.11 -9.29 -7.29
CA ALA A 407 -21.74 -9.04 -7.72
C ALA A 407 -21.69 -8.32 -9.07
N LYS A 408 -22.41 -8.86 -10.07
CA LYS A 408 -22.55 -8.24 -11.40
C LYS A 408 -23.17 -6.85 -11.34
N ARG A 409 -24.28 -6.70 -10.60
CA ARG A 409 -24.95 -5.40 -10.45
C ARG A 409 -24.02 -4.35 -9.83
N ASN A 410 -23.22 -4.73 -8.84
CA ASN A 410 -22.29 -3.83 -8.16
C ASN A 410 -21.16 -3.39 -9.11
N VAL A 411 -20.60 -4.31 -9.90
CA VAL A 411 -19.62 -3.97 -10.96
C VAL A 411 -20.24 -3.01 -11.97
N GLN A 412 -21.45 -3.29 -12.47
CA GLN A 412 -22.17 -2.41 -13.39
C GLN A 412 -22.42 -1.02 -12.79
N ALA A 413 -22.77 -0.93 -11.50
CA ALA A 413 -23.01 0.35 -10.82
C ALA A 413 -21.74 1.21 -10.74
N ALA A 414 -20.58 0.62 -10.45
CA ALA A 414 -19.30 1.34 -10.45
C ALA A 414 -18.92 1.82 -11.87
N LEU A 415 -19.05 0.96 -12.87
CA LEU A 415 -18.78 1.32 -14.27
C LEU A 415 -19.73 2.41 -14.77
N ALA A 416 -21.01 2.37 -14.39
CA ALA A 416 -21.99 3.40 -14.71
C ALA A 416 -21.68 4.76 -14.05
N ALA A 417 -20.98 4.77 -12.90
CA ALA A 417 -20.43 5.97 -12.29
C ALA A 417 -19.19 6.53 -13.05
N GLY A 418 -18.71 5.82 -14.07
CA GLY A 418 -17.53 6.16 -14.86
C GLY A 418 -16.21 5.75 -14.20
N LEU A 419 -16.26 4.79 -13.28
CA LEU A 419 -15.09 4.35 -12.50
C LEU A 419 -14.79 2.86 -12.80
N PRO A 420 -13.55 2.50 -13.16
CA PRO A 420 -13.11 1.11 -13.22
C PRO A 420 -13.21 0.43 -11.86
N VAL A 421 -13.12 -0.89 -11.84
CA VAL A 421 -13.18 -1.67 -10.61
C VAL A 421 -11.90 -2.46 -10.37
N HIS A 422 -11.51 -2.53 -9.10
CA HIS A 422 -10.52 -3.47 -8.58
C HIS A 422 -11.24 -4.46 -7.66
N ILE A 423 -11.21 -5.74 -8.00
CA ILE A 423 -11.99 -6.78 -7.32
C ILE A 423 -11.02 -7.71 -6.59
N HIS A 424 -11.14 -7.82 -5.27
CA HIS A 424 -10.45 -8.85 -4.50
C HIS A 424 -10.98 -10.23 -4.88
N CYS A 425 -10.13 -11.08 -5.45
CA CYS A 425 -10.42 -12.49 -5.70
C CYS A 425 -9.18 -13.35 -5.45
N ASN A 426 -9.18 -14.14 -4.38
CA ASN A 426 -8.13 -15.13 -4.14
C ASN A 426 -8.49 -16.51 -4.70
N GLY A 427 -9.71 -16.95 -4.41
CA GLY A 427 -10.23 -18.26 -4.72
C GLY A 427 -10.64 -18.38 -6.17
N ASP A 428 -10.49 -19.58 -6.72
CA ASP A 428 -10.71 -19.80 -8.14
C ASP A 428 -12.18 -19.66 -8.58
N SER A 429 -13.14 -19.88 -7.68
CA SER A 429 -14.56 -19.61 -7.97
C SER A 429 -14.82 -18.10 -8.05
N ALA A 430 -14.27 -17.31 -7.13
CA ALA A 430 -14.40 -15.85 -7.12
C ALA A 430 -13.71 -15.20 -8.33
N ILE A 431 -12.53 -15.70 -8.72
CA ILE A 431 -11.83 -15.29 -9.95
C ILE A 431 -12.70 -15.62 -11.18
N GLY A 432 -13.31 -16.81 -11.21
CA GLY A 432 -14.21 -17.23 -12.27
C GLY A 432 -15.42 -16.33 -12.43
N GLU A 433 -16.04 -15.95 -11.32
CA GLU A 433 -17.19 -15.03 -11.30
C GLU A 433 -16.80 -13.65 -11.86
N ALA A 434 -15.70 -13.06 -11.38
CA ALA A 434 -15.22 -11.77 -11.88
C ALA A 434 -14.90 -11.80 -13.39
N LEU A 435 -14.20 -12.85 -13.86
CA LEU A 435 -13.90 -13.04 -15.29
C LEU A 435 -15.17 -13.21 -16.12
N SER A 436 -16.17 -13.94 -15.61
CA SER A 436 -17.46 -14.13 -16.27
C SER A 436 -18.19 -12.80 -16.45
N ILE A 437 -18.26 -11.99 -15.38
CA ILE A 437 -18.86 -10.65 -15.43
C ILE A 437 -18.16 -9.79 -16.50
N PHE A 438 -16.83 -9.71 -16.50
CA PHE A 438 -16.12 -8.90 -17.50
C PHE A 438 -16.30 -9.42 -18.93
N LYS A 439 -16.31 -10.74 -19.14
CA LYS A 439 -16.59 -11.34 -20.46
C LYS A 439 -17.98 -10.97 -20.96
N GLU A 440 -18.99 -11.08 -20.10
CA GLU A 440 -20.36 -10.75 -20.46
C GLU A 440 -20.49 -9.25 -20.78
N LEU A 441 -19.93 -8.39 -19.94
CA LEU A 441 -19.94 -6.93 -20.17
C LEU A 441 -19.20 -6.57 -21.47
N LYS A 442 -18.08 -7.23 -21.78
CA LYS A 442 -17.36 -7.01 -23.05
C LYS A 442 -18.20 -7.45 -24.24
N ALA A 443 -18.81 -8.64 -24.19
CA ALA A 443 -19.66 -9.17 -25.26
C ALA A 443 -20.87 -8.26 -25.54
N ASN A 444 -21.39 -7.60 -24.51
CA ASN A 444 -22.52 -6.67 -24.62
C ASN A 444 -22.11 -5.21 -24.88
N ASN A 445 -20.83 -4.92 -25.14
CA ASN A 445 -20.29 -3.55 -25.29
C ASN A 445 -20.53 -2.64 -24.06
N GLN A 446 -20.59 -3.23 -22.87
CA GLN A 446 -20.79 -2.57 -21.57
C GLN A 446 -19.50 -2.48 -20.73
N LEU A 447 -18.37 -3.00 -21.23
CA LEU A 447 -17.06 -2.86 -20.59
C LEU A 447 -16.26 -1.72 -21.23
N PRO A 448 -16.26 -0.50 -20.65
CA PRO A 448 -15.61 0.65 -21.25
C PRO A 448 -14.08 0.51 -21.31
N GLN A 449 -13.47 1.13 -22.32
CA GLN A 449 -12.05 1.44 -22.29
C GLN A 449 -11.82 2.63 -21.35
N THR A 450 -10.88 2.47 -20.43
CA THR A 450 -10.63 3.42 -19.34
C THR A 450 -9.13 3.67 -19.19
N ALA A 451 -8.77 4.86 -18.72
CA ALA A 451 -7.37 5.23 -18.56
C ALA A 451 -6.63 4.33 -17.55
N THR A 452 -7.30 3.96 -16.45
CA THR A 452 -6.84 2.90 -15.53
C THR A 452 -7.49 1.57 -15.91
N LYS A 453 -6.86 0.44 -15.57
CA LYS A 453 -7.40 -0.90 -15.87
C LYS A 453 -8.45 -1.31 -14.85
N ASN A 454 -9.41 -2.13 -15.27
CA ASN A 454 -10.08 -3.00 -14.30
C ASN A 454 -9.08 -4.05 -13.83
N VAL A 455 -9.12 -4.42 -12.55
CA VAL A 455 -8.15 -5.36 -11.99
C VAL A 455 -8.86 -6.40 -11.16
N ILE A 456 -8.48 -7.66 -11.36
CA ILE A 456 -8.75 -8.71 -10.38
C ILE A 456 -7.47 -8.77 -9.54
N VAL A 457 -7.60 -8.57 -8.24
CA VAL A 457 -6.49 -8.48 -7.28
C VAL A 457 -6.24 -9.86 -6.66
N HIS A 458 -4.97 -10.13 -6.32
CA HIS A 458 -4.42 -11.38 -5.81
C HIS A 458 -4.26 -12.52 -6.82
N ASN A 459 -5.34 -12.95 -7.48
CA ASN A 459 -5.35 -14.08 -8.43
C ASN A 459 -4.61 -15.33 -7.92
N GLN A 460 -4.66 -15.56 -6.61
CA GLN A 460 -3.76 -16.51 -5.99
C GLN A 460 -4.00 -17.95 -6.48
N LEU A 461 -5.27 -18.32 -6.66
CA LEU A 461 -5.66 -19.65 -7.10
C LEU A 461 -6.19 -19.66 -8.55
N LEU A 462 -5.81 -18.67 -9.36
CA LEU A 462 -6.15 -18.63 -10.79
C LEU A 462 -5.85 -19.98 -11.44
N ARG A 463 -6.85 -20.60 -12.06
CA ARG A 463 -6.67 -21.89 -12.73
C ARG A 463 -6.18 -21.72 -14.15
N GLN A 464 -5.50 -22.73 -14.66
CA GLN A 464 -4.96 -22.75 -16.02
C GLN A 464 -6.03 -22.50 -17.09
N ASP A 465 -7.25 -23.05 -16.92
CA ASP A 465 -8.40 -22.85 -17.83
C ASP A 465 -8.93 -21.41 -17.81
N GLN A 466 -8.79 -20.72 -16.68
CA GLN A 466 -9.26 -19.34 -16.52
C GLN A 466 -8.32 -18.32 -17.18
N ILE A 467 -7.04 -18.64 -17.35
CA ILE A 467 -6.05 -17.73 -17.94
C ILE A 467 -6.45 -17.29 -19.35
N ALA A 468 -7.13 -18.16 -20.12
CA ALA A 468 -7.60 -17.83 -21.46
C ALA A 468 -8.53 -16.60 -21.48
N ALA A 469 -9.32 -16.39 -20.42
CA ALA A 469 -10.19 -15.23 -20.30
C ALA A 469 -9.42 -13.91 -20.31
N TYR A 470 -8.21 -13.87 -19.74
CA TYR A 470 -7.39 -12.67 -19.75
C TYR A 470 -6.84 -12.33 -21.13
N ILE A 471 -6.62 -13.31 -22.01
CA ILE A 471 -6.15 -13.04 -23.38
C ILE A 471 -7.16 -12.14 -24.09
N ASP A 472 -8.45 -12.48 -23.98
CA ASP A 472 -9.54 -11.71 -24.58
C ASP A 472 -9.75 -10.37 -23.87
N LEU A 473 -9.47 -10.29 -22.56
CA LEU A 473 -9.78 -9.12 -21.74
C LEU A 473 -8.61 -8.15 -21.53
N LYS A 474 -7.37 -8.49 -21.92
CA LYS A 474 -6.12 -7.77 -21.53
C LYS A 474 -6.08 -6.27 -21.84
N ASP A 475 -6.88 -5.82 -22.79
CA ASP A 475 -7.00 -4.39 -23.12
C ASP A 475 -7.78 -3.60 -22.06
N GLN A 476 -8.63 -4.26 -21.25
CA GLN A 476 -9.51 -3.63 -20.26
C GLN A 476 -9.31 -4.18 -18.84
N VAL A 477 -8.86 -5.43 -18.71
CA VAL A 477 -8.73 -6.15 -17.43
C VAL A 477 -7.32 -6.69 -17.27
N MET A 478 -6.73 -6.48 -16.11
CA MET A 478 -5.38 -6.93 -15.75
C MET A 478 -5.41 -7.77 -14.47
N PRO A 479 -4.69 -8.91 -14.38
CA PRO A 479 -4.47 -9.58 -13.12
C PRO A 479 -3.37 -8.87 -12.29
N SER A 480 -3.59 -8.74 -10.99
CA SER A 480 -2.56 -8.36 -10.02
C SER A 480 -2.27 -9.54 -9.10
N PHE A 481 -1.00 -9.78 -8.77
CA PHE A 481 -0.55 -10.92 -7.98
C PHE A 481 0.18 -10.52 -6.71
N PHE A 482 -0.02 -11.31 -5.66
CA PHE A 482 0.71 -11.19 -4.40
C PHE A 482 1.72 -12.33 -4.21
N PRO A 483 2.91 -12.29 -4.84
CA PRO A 483 3.83 -13.42 -4.85
C PRO A 483 4.42 -13.75 -3.47
N ILE A 484 4.43 -12.80 -2.52
CA ILE A 484 4.99 -13.02 -1.17
C ILE A 484 4.20 -14.12 -0.43
N HIS A 485 2.96 -14.42 -0.82
CA HIS A 485 2.21 -15.58 -0.32
C HIS A 485 2.97 -16.91 -0.47
N THR A 486 3.73 -17.07 -1.55
CA THR A 486 4.58 -18.25 -1.73
C THR A 486 5.70 -18.31 -0.70
N TYR A 487 6.27 -17.15 -0.35
CA TYR A 487 7.35 -17.06 0.62
C TYR A 487 6.86 -17.30 2.05
N ILE A 488 5.82 -16.60 2.49
CA ILE A 488 5.35 -16.68 3.88
C ILE A 488 4.54 -17.97 4.09
N TRP A 489 3.49 -18.15 3.29
CA TRP A 489 2.48 -19.19 3.52
C TRP A 489 2.63 -20.41 2.59
N GLY A 490 3.65 -20.48 1.72
CA GLY A 490 3.82 -21.62 0.80
C GLY A 490 3.81 -22.98 1.51
N ASN A 491 4.50 -23.08 2.65
CA ASN A 491 4.49 -24.31 3.46
C ASN A 491 3.11 -24.57 4.08
N TRP A 492 2.46 -23.54 4.61
CA TRP A 492 1.11 -23.62 5.19
C TRP A 492 0.08 -24.10 4.16
N TYR A 493 0.18 -23.62 2.92
CA TYR A 493 -0.67 -24.06 1.84
C TYR A 493 -0.51 -25.55 1.53
N LEU A 494 0.74 -26.04 1.48
CA LEU A 494 1.03 -27.46 1.26
C LEU A 494 0.59 -28.36 2.43
N SER A 495 0.86 -27.92 3.66
CA SER A 495 0.65 -28.75 4.84
C SER A 495 -0.81 -28.78 5.27
N THR A 496 -1.51 -27.65 5.16
CA THR A 496 -2.75 -27.43 5.91
C THR A 496 -3.92 -26.98 5.05
N VAL A 497 -3.73 -26.06 4.11
CA VAL A 497 -4.86 -25.37 3.46
C VAL A 497 -5.36 -26.09 2.21
N LEU A 498 -4.45 -26.46 1.30
CA LEU A 498 -4.81 -26.87 -0.06
C LEU A 498 -4.36 -28.31 -0.34
N PRO A 499 -5.10 -29.04 -1.20
CA PRO A 499 -4.55 -30.22 -1.87
C PRO A 499 -3.22 -29.90 -2.55
N ARG A 500 -2.29 -30.87 -2.57
CA ARG A 500 -0.90 -30.64 -2.98
C ARG A 500 -0.81 -30.01 -4.37
N GLU A 501 -1.50 -30.53 -5.39
CA GLU A 501 -1.41 -29.95 -6.75
C GLU A 501 -1.83 -28.48 -6.80
N ARG A 502 -2.85 -28.10 -6.03
CA ARG A 502 -3.37 -26.73 -5.96
C ARG A 502 -2.37 -25.80 -5.25
N ALA A 503 -1.75 -26.28 -4.18
CA ALA A 503 -0.72 -25.53 -3.45
C ALA A 503 0.51 -25.25 -4.32
N LEU A 504 0.95 -26.21 -5.15
CA LEU A 504 2.11 -26.04 -6.02
C LEU A 504 1.89 -24.95 -7.09
N TYR A 505 0.65 -24.79 -7.53
CA TYR A 505 0.26 -23.90 -8.63
C TYR A 505 -0.17 -22.47 -8.21
N ILE A 506 -0.12 -22.12 -6.92
CA ILE A 506 -0.53 -20.77 -6.47
C ILE A 506 0.26 -19.66 -7.17
N CYS A 507 -0.38 -18.51 -7.42
CA CYS A 507 0.18 -17.36 -8.13
C CYS A 507 0.89 -17.80 -9.44
N PRO A 508 0.14 -18.28 -10.46
CA PRO A 508 0.71 -18.87 -11.68
C PRO A 508 1.29 -17.83 -12.64
N LEU A 509 2.30 -17.08 -12.18
CA LEU A 509 2.90 -15.97 -12.90
C LEU A 509 3.54 -16.38 -14.22
N LYS A 510 4.14 -17.58 -14.28
CA LYS A 510 4.79 -18.08 -15.50
C LYS A 510 3.77 -18.28 -16.62
N ASP A 511 2.67 -18.97 -16.34
CA ASP A 511 1.66 -19.27 -17.35
C ASP A 511 0.95 -18.01 -17.85
N VAL A 512 0.77 -17.01 -16.97
CA VAL A 512 0.24 -15.68 -17.34
C VAL A 512 1.25 -14.93 -18.22
N TYR A 513 2.53 -14.90 -17.83
CA TYR A 513 3.59 -14.24 -18.56
C TYR A 513 3.82 -14.84 -19.96
N ASP A 514 3.89 -16.17 -20.06
CA ASP A 514 4.13 -16.88 -21.33
C ASP A 514 3.01 -16.66 -22.35
N LYS A 515 1.78 -16.36 -21.89
CA LYS A 515 0.63 -16.00 -22.73
C LYS A 515 0.60 -14.51 -23.12
N GLY A 516 1.60 -13.74 -22.74
CA GLY A 516 1.71 -12.31 -23.06
C GLY A 516 0.64 -11.45 -22.38
N ILE A 517 0.11 -11.91 -21.23
CA ILE A 517 -0.86 -11.16 -20.43
C ILE A 517 -0.09 -10.20 -19.52
N PRO A 518 -0.33 -8.88 -19.61
CA PRO A 518 0.23 -7.91 -18.66
C PRO A 518 -0.25 -8.21 -17.24
N PHE A 519 0.61 -8.04 -16.24
CA PHE A 519 0.26 -8.24 -14.83
C PHE A 519 1.03 -7.26 -13.95
N THR A 520 0.54 -7.07 -12.73
CA THR A 520 1.26 -6.35 -11.67
C THR A 520 1.59 -7.24 -10.49
N LEU A 521 2.58 -6.83 -9.71
CA LEU A 521 2.89 -7.43 -8.40
C LEU A 521 2.62 -6.40 -7.30
N HIS A 522 2.27 -6.88 -6.12
CA HIS A 522 2.00 -6.02 -4.97
C HIS A 522 2.41 -6.65 -3.65
N THR A 523 2.48 -5.84 -2.59
CA THR A 523 2.80 -6.31 -1.22
C THR A 523 1.58 -6.49 -0.33
N ASP A 524 0.44 -5.90 -0.73
CA ASP A 524 -0.76 -5.88 0.11
C ASP A 524 -0.50 -5.29 1.52
N SER A 525 0.53 -4.44 1.65
CA SER A 525 0.95 -3.92 2.94
C SER A 525 -0.20 -3.19 3.65
N PRO A 526 -0.46 -3.43 4.95
CA PRO A 526 0.46 -4.02 5.94
C PRO A 526 0.38 -5.53 6.13
N ILE A 527 -0.33 -6.29 5.29
CA ILE A 527 -0.36 -7.77 5.39
C ILE A 527 1.06 -8.32 5.31
N THR A 528 1.89 -7.74 4.45
CA THR A 528 3.35 -7.88 4.51
C THR A 528 3.99 -6.50 4.50
N PRO A 529 5.24 -6.33 4.95
CA PRO A 529 5.92 -5.04 4.84
C PRO A 529 5.94 -4.54 3.38
N PRO A 530 6.04 -3.22 3.16
CA PRO A 530 6.06 -2.60 1.82
C PRO A 530 7.40 -2.82 1.11
N ASP A 531 7.78 -4.08 0.90
CA ASP A 531 9.03 -4.53 0.29
C ASP A 531 8.76 -5.23 -1.05
N LEU A 532 8.77 -4.44 -2.14
CA LEU A 532 8.59 -4.96 -3.50
C LEU A 532 9.81 -5.75 -4.00
N LEU A 533 10.99 -5.58 -3.40
CA LEU A 533 12.16 -6.41 -3.72
C LEU A 533 11.96 -7.85 -3.22
N MET A 534 11.29 -8.02 -2.07
CA MET A 534 10.82 -9.33 -1.62
C MET A 534 9.74 -9.90 -2.54
N ALA A 535 8.80 -9.09 -3.03
CA ALA A 535 7.80 -9.54 -4.01
C ALA A 535 8.47 -10.09 -5.28
N VAL A 536 9.49 -9.39 -5.80
CA VAL A 536 10.30 -9.84 -6.94
C VAL A 536 11.08 -11.12 -6.61
N TYR A 537 11.70 -11.18 -5.43
CA TYR A 537 12.42 -12.38 -4.97
C TYR A 537 11.49 -13.61 -4.89
N SER A 538 10.30 -13.44 -4.34
CA SER A 538 9.32 -14.52 -4.22
C SER A 538 8.80 -14.97 -5.59
N ALA A 539 8.50 -14.02 -6.49
CA ALA A 539 8.07 -14.33 -7.86
C ALA A 539 9.14 -15.08 -8.67
N ASN A 540 10.42 -14.74 -8.48
CA ASN A 540 11.53 -15.37 -9.20
C ASN A 540 11.96 -16.72 -8.60
N THR A 541 11.97 -16.85 -7.28
CA THR A 541 12.54 -18.02 -6.61
C THR A 541 11.49 -19.01 -6.14
N ARG A 542 10.27 -18.55 -5.83
CA ARG A 542 9.20 -19.34 -5.18
C ARG A 542 9.71 -20.14 -3.98
N LYS A 543 10.71 -19.60 -3.27
CA LYS A 543 11.19 -20.18 -2.01
C LYS A 543 10.15 -19.94 -0.93
N MET A 544 10.01 -20.90 -0.03
CA MET A 544 9.15 -20.85 1.14
C MET A 544 10.03 -20.63 2.35
N TYR A 545 9.69 -19.59 3.12
CA TYR A 545 10.24 -19.35 4.43
C TYR A 545 9.84 -20.50 5.36
N ARG A 546 10.78 -20.91 6.22
CA ARG A 546 10.57 -21.88 7.29
C ARG A 546 11.21 -21.31 8.54
N PRO A 547 10.44 -21.04 9.63
CA PRO A 547 11.02 -20.57 10.88
C PRO A 547 12.05 -21.56 11.46
N TYR A 548 11.80 -22.85 11.25
CA TYR A 548 12.65 -23.95 11.68
C TYR A 548 13.08 -24.79 10.47
N GLY A 549 14.34 -24.64 10.06
CA GLY A 549 14.95 -25.41 8.96
C GLY A 549 15.21 -24.62 7.68
N ASP A 550 15.71 -25.31 6.66
CA ASP A 550 16.13 -24.69 5.41
C ASP A 550 14.94 -24.23 4.56
N MET A 551 15.12 -23.08 3.89
CA MET A 551 14.18 -22.63 2.86
C MET A 551 14.12 -23.68 1.74
N THR A 552 12.90 -24.08 1.41
CA THR A 552 12.62 -25.01 0.30
C THR A 552 11.90 -24.28 -0.82
N VAL A 553 11.94 -24.84 -2.02
CA VAL A 553 11.18 -24.28 -3.15
C VAL A 553 9.81 -24.93 -3.15
N LEU A 554 8.75 -24.13 -3.36
CA LEU A 554 7.38 -24.63 -3.42
C LEU A 554 7.23 -25.72 -4.49
N ASP A 555 7.70 -25.45 -5.71
CA ASP A 555 7.76 -26.43 -6.80
C ASP A 555 9.15 -26.38 -7.47
N SER A 556 9.89 -27.49 -7.41
CA SER A 556 11.21 -27.62 -8.03
C SER A 556 11.17 -28.26 -9.42
N SER A 557 9.99 -28.60 -9.94
CA SER A 557 9.81 -29.22 -11.25
C SER A 557 9.95 -28.20 -12.39
N SER A 558 9.95 -28.69 -13.63
CA SER A 558 9.88 -27.85 -14.83
C SER A 558 8.56 -27.06 -14.95
N ASN A 559 7.53 -27.44 -14.19
CA ASN A 559 6.22 -26.79 -14.18
C ASN A 559 6.14 -25.61 -13.18
N SER A 560 7.26 -25.32 -12.50
CA SER A 560 7.37 -24.23 -11.55
C SER A 560 6.93 -22.89 -12.15
N GLN A 561 6.02 -22.21 -11.46
CA GLN A 561 5.44 -20.92 -11.86
C GLN A 561 6.35 -19.69 -11.62
N ARG A 562 7.67 -19.87 -11.76
CA ARG A 562 8.67 -18.81 -11.60
C ARG A 562 8.76 -17.94 -12.85
N ILE A 563 8.95 -16.64 -12.67
CA ILE A 563 9.22 -15.69 -13.76
C ILE A 563 10.64 -15.11 -13.66
N SER A 564 11.12 -14.52 -14.76
CA SER A 564 12.42 -13.83 -14.76
C SER A 564 12.39 -12.59 -13.86
N LEU A 565 13.56 -12.19 -13.34
CA LEU A 565 13.69 -10.94 -12.56
C LEU A 565 13.19 -9.73 -13.36
N TYR A 566 13.50 -9.67 -14.65
CA TYR A 566 13.04 -8.58 -15.51
C TYR A 566 11.51 -8.51 -15.61
N ALA A 567 10.85 -9.66 -15.81
CA ALA A 567 9.38 -9.72 -15.86
C ALA A 567 8.75 -9.32 -14.52
N ALA A 568 9.35 -9.72 -13.39
CA ALA A 568 8.89 -9.34 -12.07
C ALA A 568 9.07 -7.82 -11.81
N PHE A 569 10.21 -7.24 -12.20
CA PHE A 569 10.45 -5.81 -12.06
C PHE A 569 9.51 -4.95 -12.92
N LYS A 570 9.17 -5.41 -14.13
CA LYS A 570 8.11 -4.79 -14.93
C LYS A 570 6.77 -4.71 -14.18
N GLY A 571 6.43 -5.76 -13.44
CA GLY A 571 5.20 -5.84 -12.64
C GLY A 571 5.08 -4.79 -11.53
N ILE A 572 6.20 -4.21 -11.08
CA ILE A 572 6.26 -3.15 -10.05
C ILE A 572 6.72 -1.78 -10.59
N THR A 573 6.86 -1.66 -11.92
CA THR A 573 7.29 -0.43 -12.60
C THR A 573 6.35 -0.10 -13.76
N SER A 574 6.69 -0.50 -14.99
CA SER A 574 5.97 -0.10 -16.19
C SER A 574 4.56 -0.69 -16.29
N GLU A 575 4.35 -1.95 -15.89
CA GLU A 575 2.99 -2.52 -15.90
C GLU A 575 2.13 -1.93 -14.78
N ALA A 576 2.72 -1.63 -13.62
CA ALA A 576 2.02 -0.92 -12.54
C ALA A 576 1.65 0.52 -12.94
N ALA A 577 2.50 1.20 -13.72
CA ALA A 577 2.15 2.49 -14.30
C ALA A 577 0.99 2.38 -15.31
N LYS A 578 0.94 1.33 -16.13
CA LYS A 578 -0.21 1.08 -17.03
C LYS A 578 -1.49 0.80 -16.27
N GLN A 579 -1.44 0.01 -15.20
CA GLN A 579 -2.60 -0.25 -14.35
C GLN A 579 -3.25 1.07 -13.89
N TRP A 580 -2.43 2.06 -13.56
CA TRP A 580 -2.86 3.37 -13.08
C TRP A 580 -2.97 4.46 -14.15
N GLY A 581 -2.89 4.13 -15.44
CA GLY A 581 -2.99 5.12 -16.52
C GLY A 581 -1.88 6.16 -16.52
N GLU A 582 -0.67 5.77 -16.09
CA GLU A 582 0.48 6.65 -15.92
C GLU A 582 1.70 6.26 -16.76
N TYR A 583 1.54 5.28 -17.65
CA TYR A 583 2.65 4.75 -18.46
C TYR A 583 3.31 5.81 -19.37
N ASP A 584 2.54 6.79 -19.83
CA ASP A 584 3.04 7.89 -20.67
C ASP A 584 3.75 9.00 -19.89
N ARG A 585 3.85 8.87 -18.56
CA ARG A 585 4.51 9.86 -17.69
C ARG A 585 5.53 9.28 -16.72
N LYS A 586 5.42 8.01 -16.33
CA LYS A 586 6.30 7.35 -15.35
C LYS A 586 6.33 5.81 -15.51
N GLY A 587 7.06 5.13 -14.64
CA GLY A 587 7.17 3.66 -14.62
C GLY A 587 8.27 3.10 -15.51
N TRP A 588 8.94 3.95 -16.28
CA TRP A 588 10.15 3.64 -17.02
C TRP A 588 11.00 4.90 -17.20
N LEU A 589 12.33 4.74 -17.30
CA LEU A 589 13.28 5.87 -17.40
C LEU A 589 13.50 6.24 -18.86
N ILE A 590 12.99 7.41 -19.26
CA ILE A 590 13.18 8.01 -20.58
C ILE A 590 13.15 9.55 -20.45
N GLU A 591 13.80 10.27 -21.37
CA GLU A 591 13.74 11.74 -21.40
C GLU A 591 12.28 12.22 -21.50
N GLY A 592 11.95 13.28 -20.76
CA GLY A 592 10.59 13.85 -20.67
C GLY A 592 9.68 13.20 -19.63
N HIS A 593 10.03 12.02 -19.10
CA HIS A 593 9.25 11.38 -18.03
C HIS A 593 9.48 12.03 -16.67
N GLN A 594 8.53 11.80 -15.76
CA GLN A 594 8.64 12.16 -14.36
C GLN A 594 9.88 11.52 -13.72
N ALA A 595 10.65 12.31 -12.99
CA ALA A 595 11.86 11.88 -12.29
C ALA A 595 11.52 11.17 -10.97
N ASP A 596 10.77 10.08 -11.08
CA ASP A 596 10.60 9.09 -10.02
C ASP A 596 11.67 8.01 -10.22
N ILE A 597 12.70 8.00 -9.37
CA ILE A 597 13.91 7.20 -9.59
C ILE A 597 14.27 6.48 -8.28
N VAL A 598 14.61 5.20 -8.38
CA VAL A 598 15.26 4.45 -7.30
C VAL A 598 16.70 4.13 -7.70
N VAL A 599 17.61 4.31 -6.76
CA VAL A 599 19.03 3.94 -6.90
C VAL A 599 19.29 2.74 -5.99
N LEU A 600 19.67 1.63 -6.58
CA LEU A 600 19.93 0.35 -5.91
C LEU A 600 21.42 0.13 -5.72
N SER A 601 21.78 -0.58 -4.66
CA SER A 601 23.16 -0.85 -4.26
C SER A 601 23.95 -1.69 -5.27
N THR A 602 23.26 -2.44 -6.14
CA THR A 602 23.87 -3.28 -7.18
C THR A 602 22.86 -3.58 -8.30
N ASN A 603 23.27 -4.32 -9.33
CA ASN A 603 22.40 -4.80 -10.40
C ASN A 603 21.38 -5.82 -9.87
N PRO A 604 20.08 -5.50 -9.81
CA PRO A 604 19.07 -6.38 -9.25
C PRO A 604 18.66 -7.53 -10.19
N LEU A 605 19.17 -7.56 -11.44
CA LEU A 605 18.99 -8.67 -12.39
C LEU A 605 20.10 -9.73 -12.28
N ASP A 606 21.13 -9.51 -11.46
CA ASP A 606 22.16 -10.51 -11.19
C ASP A 606 21.60 -11.61 -10.28
N ARG A 607 21.42 -12.81 -10.84
CA ARG A 607 20.86 -13.97 -10.13
C ARG A 607 21.72 -14.47 -8.96
N ARG A 608 22.99 -14.03 -8.87
CA ARG A 608 23.89 -14.36 -7.75
C ARG A 608 23.55 -13.56 -6.49
N VAL A 609 22.88 -12.42 -6.64
CA VAL A 609 22.44 -11.57 -5.54
C VAL A 609 20.93 -11.77 -5.37
N PRO A 610 20.47 -12.37 -4.25
CA PRO A 610 19.04 -12.43 -3.97
C PRO A 610 18.44 -11.03 -3.96
N THR A 611 17.37 -10.80 -4.72
CA THR A 611 16.78 -9.45 -4.85
C THR A 611 16.35 -8.87 -3.52
N LYS A 612 15.90 -9.71 -2.57
CA LYS A 612 15.58 -9.32 -1.19
C LYS A 612 16.76 -8.75 -0.38
N ASP A 613 18.00 -8.97 -0.85
CA ASP A 613 19.22 -8.48 -0.20
C ASP A 613 19.79 -7.23 -0.90
N VAL A 614 19.20 -6.82 -2.03
CA VAL A 614 19.52 -5.55 -2.70
C VAL A 614 18.99 -4.40 -1.86
N LYS A 615 19.81 -3.37 -1.65
CA LYS A 615 19.41 -2.20 -0.85
C LYS A 615 19.00 -1.06 -1.76
N VAL A 616 17.94 -0.36 -1.35
CA VAL A 616 17.64 0.97 -1.86
C VAL A 616 18.61 1.95 -1.20
N GLU A 617 19.44 2.60 -2.00
CA GLU A 617 20.40 3.62 -1.56
C GLU A 617 19.76 5.01 -1.58
N PHE A 618 18.98 5.29 -2.63
CA PHE A 618 18.25 6.54 -2.75
C PHE A 618 16.89 6.32 -3.41
N THR A 619 15.92 7.14 -3.00
CA THR A 619 14.62 7.26 -3.68
C THR A 619 14.37 8.72 -3.98
N PHE A 620 14.02 9.01 -5.23
CA PHE A 620 13.68 10.32 -5.73
C PHE A 620 12.23 10.33 -6.19
N LYS A 621 11.49 11.37 -5.79
CA LYS A 621 10.12 11.62 -6.18
C LYS A 621 10.03 12.99 -6.82
N ASN A 622 9.55 13.08 -8.06
CA ASN A 622 9.53 14.35 -8.82
C ASN A 622 10.89 15.07 -8.80
N GLY A 623 11.99 14.34 -8.92
CA GLY A 623 13.34 14.88 -8.90
C GLY A 623 13.89 15.28 -7.53
N GLU A 624 13.09 15.23 -6.47
CA GLU A 624 13.54 15.49 -5.10
C GLU A 624 13.93 14.20 -4.39
N GLN A 625 15.04 14.21 -3.65
CA GLN A 625 15.43 13.08 -2.82
C GLN A 625 14.47 12.96 -1.62
N VAL A 626 13.78 11.83 -1.54
CA VAL A 626 12.86 11.48 -0.45
C VAL A 626 13.36 10.34 0.42
N TYR A 627 14.45 9.68 0.02
CA TYR A 627 15.20 8.75 0.86
C TYR A 627 16.69 8.71 0.45
N PRO A 628 17.63 8.66 1.41
CA PRO A 628 17.43 8.96 2.82
C PRO A 628 16.95 10.41 3.02
N ASP A 629 16.31 10.71 4.15
CA ASP A 629 15.95 12.09 4.51
C ASP A 629 17.23 12.95 4.47
N LEU A 630 17.18 14.10 3.78
CA LEU A 630 18.29 15.05 3.67
C LEU A 630 18.42 15.92 4.93
#